data_AF-A0AA40BFR8-F1
#
_entry.id   AF-A0AA40BFR8-F1
#
_cell.length_a   1.000
_cell.length_b   1.000
_cell.length_c   1.000
_cell.angle_alpha   90.00
_cell.angle_beta   90.00
_cell.angle_gamma   90.00
#
_symmetry.space_group_name_H-M   'P 1'
#
loop_
_entity.id
_entity.type
_entity.pdbx_description
1 polymer ?
#
loop_
_entity_poly.entity_id
_entity_poly.type
_entity_poly.pdbx_seq_one_letter_code
_entity_poly.pdbx_strand_id
1 'polypeptide(L)'
;MKFFTHAAAAASLLFSAGLVFGAPRVVEVRPKDFKISTLGGSTFTLSQVHNSRFKQLGKGPRALAKVYAKFGLDFPPELLELLDALLIELGLKPKKAGGSGAGAGAGIYRNGTMNGGNQTLDDDSQGEVSATPQLFDVEYLAPVQIGTPPQTLMLNFDTGSSDLWVFSTETPAAQQSGQKLYDMAKSTTSKLLEGSVWSIRYGDGSGSSGNVYMDTVTVGGVTVDTQAVESATKVSGSFTNDTASSGLLGLAFDTINQVSPTKQKTFFANAMENLAMPLFTANLKKAEAGNYNFGFIDPTEFTGSVSFVDVNTTNGFWQFAADGYSVGTGASVAVPHEAIADTGTTLLMLPDAITSAYYAEVPSAQNNAQIGGYVFSCTEKLPDLNLNIGTYKAVVPGELINFAPADTDSFDTATLCYGGLQSGEGFPFAIYGDIFLKAQFTVFHGGDLKLGFAPKPE
;
A
#
# COMPACT_ATOMS: atom_id res chain seq x y z
N MET A 1 -14.82 -27.64 -20.91
CA MET A 1 -13.60 -27.11 -21.57
C MET A 1 -12.93 -26.18 -20.58
N LYS A 2 -11.76 -26.53 -20.04
CA LYS A 2 -11.05 -25.78 -18.99
C LYS A 2 -9.96 -24.91 -19.63
N PHE A 3 -10.11 -23.60 -19.58
CA PHE A 3 -9.08 -22.60 -19.97
C PHE A 3 -8.73 -21.70 -18.77
N PHE A 4 -8.15 -22.26 -17.71
CA PHE A 4 -7.54 -21.48 -16.63
C PHE A 4 -6.40 -22.30 -16.01
N THR A 5 -5.19 -22.26 -16.58
CA THR A 5 -4.00 -22.86 -15.93
C THR A 5 -2.64 -22.26 -16.36
N HIS A 6 -2.58 -21.31 -17.29
CA HIS A 6 -1.31 -20.72 -17.76
C HIS A 6 -1.14 -19.26 -17.32
N ALA A 7 -2.19 -18.44 -17.46
CA ALA A 7 -2.15 -17.01 -17.16
C ALA A 7 -1.94 -16.69 -15.65
N ALA A 8 -2.51 -17.49 -14.74
CA ALA A 8 -2.27 -17.32 -13.30
C ALA A 8 -0.82 -17.65 -12.90
N ALA A 9 -0.21 -18.64 -13.57
CA ALA A 9 1.19 -18.98 -13.36
C ALA A 9 2.14 -17.90 -13.92
N ALA A 10 1.68 -17.21 -14.96
CA ALA A 10 2.42 -16.16 -15.62
C ALA A 10 2.44 -14.86 -14.79
N ALA A 11 1.28 -14.33 -14.37
CA ALA A 11 1.25 -13.21 -13.42
C ALA A 11 2.10 -13.51 -12.17
N SER A 12 1.99 -14.73 -11.62
CA SER A 12 2.80 -15.18 -10.48
C SER A 12 4.32 -15.20 -10.76
N LEU A 13 4.73 -15.51 -12.00
CA LEU A 13 6.14 -15.55 -12.36
C LEU A 13 6.77 -14.15 -12.49
N LEU A 14 6.01 -13.14 -12.93
CA LEU A 14 6.49 -11.76 -13.10
C LEU A 14 6.80 -11.13 -11.77
N PHE A 15 5.93 -11.45 -10.82
CA PHE A 15 6.12 -11.10 -9.44
C PHE A 15 7.30 -11.85 -8.84
N SER A 16 7.75 -12.98 -9.39
CA SER A 16 8.73 -13.87 -8.75
C SER A 16 10.14 -13.93 -9.34
N ALA A 17 10.47 -13.37 -10.53
CA ALA A 17 11.86 -13.40 -10.98
C ALA A 17 12.53 -12.06 -11.26
N GLY A 18 13.44 -11.73 -10.35
CA GLY A 18 14.71 -11.09 -10.69
C GLY A 18 15.74 -12.15 -11.07
N LEU A 19 16.30 -12.05 -12.27
CA LEU A 19 17.46 -12.85 -12.69
C LEU A 19 18.75 -12.29 -12.05
N VAL A 20 19.40 -13.15 -11.26
CA VAL A 20 20.72 -13.01 -10.61
C VAL A 20 21.82 -13.20 -11.71
N PHE A 21 22.95 -12.48 -11.79
CA PHE A 21 24.17 -12.56 -10.96
C PHE A 21 25.17 -11.44 -11.28
N GLY A 22 25.72 -10.80 -10.24
CA GLY A 22 26.96 -10.04 -10.29
C GLY A 22 27.51 -9.87 -8.87
N ALA A 23 28.70 -10.44 -8.60
CA ALA A 23 29.26 -10.57 -7.25
C ALA A 23 29.40 -9.22 -6.49
N PRO A 24 29.20 -9.21 -5.15
CA PRO A 24 29.24 -8.00 -4.35
C PRO A 24 30.67 -7.43 -4.22
N ARG A 25 30.82 -6.13 -4.40
CA ARG A 25 31.97 -5.38 -3.85
C ARG A 25 31.61 -4.98 -2.42
N VAL A 26 32.37 -5.49 -1.46
CA VAL A 26 32.29 -5.09 -0.05
C VAL A 26 32.83 -3.67 0.08
N VAL A 27 32.00 -2.74 0.58
CA VAL A 27 32.48 -1.47 1.14
C VAL A 27 32.52 -1.65 2.64
N GLU A 28 33.72 -1.63 3.20
CA GLU A 28 33.94 -1.76 4.64
C GLU A 28 33.68 -0.40 5.31
N VAL A 29 32.53 -0.25 5.97
CA VAL A 29 32.18 0.95 6.74
C VAL A 29 32.71 0.79 8.16
N ARG A 30 33.56 1.73 8.63
CA ARG A 30 34.20 1.62 9.94
C ARG A 30 33.43 2.44 10.98
N PRO A 31 33.41 2.03 12.27
CA PRO A 31 32.68 2.74 13.33
C PRO A 31 33.05 4.23 13.51
N LYS A 32 34.26 4.63 13.10
CA LYS A 32 34.72 6.04 13.13
C LYS A 32 34.09 6.93 12.05
N ASP A 33 33.38 6.33 11.10
CA ASP A 33 32.72 7.03 10.00
C ASP A 33 31.30 7.51 10.41
N PHE A 34 30.90 7.30 11.67
CA PHE A 34 29.67 7.84 12.26
C PHE A 34 29.98 8.76 13.44
N LYS A 35 29.40 9.96 13.44
CA LYS A 35 29.21 10.76 14.66
C LYS A 35 27.73 10.72 15.02
N ILE A 36 27.42 10.23 16.22
CA ILE A 36 26.08 10.29 16.80
C ILE A 36 25.98 11.62 17.57
N SER A 37 24.92 12.38 17.30
CA SER A 37 24.49 13.51 18.12
C SER A 37 23.00 13.37 18.42
N THR A 38 22.62 13.64 19.66
CA THR A 38 21.26 13.53 20.20
C THR A 38 20.38 14.73 19.83
N LEU A 39 19.12 14.38 19.51
CA LEU A 39 17.87 15.14 19.37
C LEU A 39 17.91 16.68 19.43
N GLY A 40 17.55 17.27 18.29
CA GLY A 40 17.14 18.66 18.09
C GLY A 40 16.98 18.86 16.59
N GLY A 41 15.74 19.10 16.12
CA GLY A 41 15.31 19.01 14.72
C GLY A 41 16.35 19.41 13.67
N SER A 42 16.69 18.47 12.78
CA SER A 42 17.40 18.74 11.54
C SER A 42 17.00 17.69 10.53
N THR A 43 16.40 18.14 9.43
CA THR A 43 16.14 17.32 8.25
C THR A 43 17.48 16.88 7.67
N PHE A 44 17.67 15.58 7.47
CA PHE A 44 18.78 15.07 6.66
C PHE A 44 18.24 14.60 5.32
N THR A 45 18.94 14.95 4.25
CA THR A 45 18.59 14.51 2.90
C THR A 45 19.42 13.28 2.56
N LEU A 46 18.76 12.14 2.37
CA LEU A 46 19.36 10.97 1.73
C LEU A 46 19.17 11.11 0.22
N SER A 47 20.24 11.37 -0.52
CA SER A 47 20.19 11.34 -1.98
C SER A 47 20.13 9.88 -2.44
N GLN A 48 18.98 9.43 -2.94
CA GLN A 48 18.87 8.15 -3.61
C GLN A 48 19.71 8.20 -4.90
N VAL A 49 20.66 7.28 -5.05
CA VAL A 49 21.47 7.16 -6.28
C VAL A 49 20.83 6.11 -7.17
N HIS A 50 20.36 6.53 -8.34
CA HIS A 50 19.79 5.62 -9.34
C HIS A 50 20.83 4.58 -9.79
N ASN A 51 20.53 3.30 -9.57
CA ASN A 51 21.34 2.21 -10.09
C ASN A 51 20.96 1.97 -11.56
N SER A 52 21.68 2.59 -12.50
CA SER A 52 21.44 2.48 -13.94
C SER A 52 21.57 1.07 -14.53
N ARG A 53 22.03 0.09 -13.73
CA ARG A 53 22.09 -1.32 -14.13
C ARG A 53 20.89 -2.13 -13.65
N PHE A 54 20.05 -1.57 -12.78
CA PHE A 54 18.84 -2.22 -12.29
C PHE A 54 17.68 -1.91 -13.23
N LYS A 55 17.13 -2.94 -13.87
CA LYS A 55 15.98 -2.79 -14.76
C LYS A 55 14.68 -3.25 -14.10
N GLN A 56 13.68 -2.38 -14.04
CA GLN A 56 12.32 -2.70 -13.60
C GLN A 56 11.35 -2.46 -14.77
N LEU A 57 11.17 -3.48 -15.59
CA LEU A 57 10.20 -3.44 -16.69
C LEU A 57 8.76 -3.56 -16.17
N GLY A 58 7.84 -2.81 -16.78
CA GLY A 58 6.39 -2.98 -16.59
C GLY A 58 5.81 -2.38 -15.29
N LYS A 59 6.35 -1.27 -14.76
CA LYS A 59 5.88 -0.62 -13.52
C LYS A 59 4.39 -0.31 -13.53
N GLY A 60 3.91 0.32 -14.61
CA GLY A 60 2.50 0.64 -14.83
C GLY A 60 1.58 -0.57 -14.84
N PRO A 61 1.74 -1.51 -15.79
CA PRO A 61 0.92 -2.72 -15.84
C PRO A 61 1.05 -3.60 -14.60
N ARG A 62 2.21 -3.62 -13.92
CA ARG A 62 2.32 -4.25 -12.60
C ARG A 62 1.45 -3.53 -11.59
N ALA A 63 1.54 -2.20 -11.48
CA ALA A 63 0.70 -1.41 -10.58
C ALA A 63 -0.80 -1.58 -10.88
N LEU A 64 -1.20 -1.64 -12.16
CA LEU A 64 -2.59 -1.91 -12.54
C LEU A 64 -3.02 -3.33 -12.17
N ALA A 65 -2.18 -4.32 -12.47
CA ALA A 65 -2.39 -5.68 -12.01
C ALA A 65 -2.46 -5.73 -10.47
N LYS A 66 -1.72 -4.85 -9.77
CA LYS A 66 -1.78 -4.67 -8.33
C LYS A 66 -3.14 -4.22 -7.79
N VAL A 67 -3.91 -3.54 -8.62
CA VAL A 67 -5.24 -3.07 -8.23
C VAL A 67 -6.31 -4.15 -8.48
N TYR A 68 -6.30 -4.78 -9.66
CA TYR A 68 -7.41 -5.64 -10.11
C TYR A 68 -7.71 -6.82 -9.18
N ALA A 69 -6.72 -7.63 -8.91
CA ALA A 69 -6.94 -8.69 -7.95
C ALA A 69 -7.25 -8.13 -6.53
N LYS A 70 -6.94 -6.85 -6.12
CA LYS A 70 -6.91 -6.38 -4.67
C LYS A 70 -8.30 -6.49 -4.10
N PHE A 71 -9.23 -6.28 -5.01
CA PHE A 71 -10.65 -6.35 -4.81
C PHE A 71 -11.26 -7.62 -5.43
N GLY A 72 -10.43 -8.64 -5.68
CA GLY A 72 -10.84 -9.94 -6.18
C GLY A 72 -11.39 -9.94 -7.61
N LEU A 73 -11.01 -8.95 -8.44
CA LEU A 73 -11.57 -8.77 -9.77
C LEU A 73 -10.83 -9.61 -10.82
N ASP A 74 -11.56 -9.98 -11.87
CA ASP A 74 -10.98 -10.64 -13.03
C ASP A 74 -10.10 -9.66 -13.81
N PHE A 75 -8.90 -10.11 -14.19
CA PHE A 75 -8.01 -9.30 -15.02
C PHE A 75 -8.58 -9.19 -16.44
N PRO A 76 -8.55 -7.99 -17.06
CA PRO A 76 -8.87 -7.83 -18.48
C PRO A 76 -7.96 -8.74 -19.34
N PRO A 77 -8.48 -9.37 -20.41
CA PRO A 77 -7.70 -10.24 -21.28
C PRO A 77 -6.40 -9.60 -21.78
N GLU A 78 -6.44 -8.31 -22.09
CA GLU A 78 -5.30 -7.53 -22.57
C GLU A 78 -4.21 -7.40 -21.49
N LEU A 79 -4.60 -7.18 -20.24
CA LEU A 79 -3.68 -7.12 -19.11
C LEU A 79 -3.03 -8.49 -18.86
N LEU A 80 -3.78 -9.59 -19.03
CA LEU A 80 -3.23 -10.94 -18.92
C LEU A 80 -2.18 -11.24 -20.00
N GLU A 81 -2.46 -10.92 -21.26
CA GLU A 81 -1.51 -11.13 -22.37
C GLU A 81 -0.20 -10.35 -22.16
N LEU A 82 -0.31 -9.14 -21.63
CA LEU A 82 0.85 -8.33 -21.30
C LEU A 82 1.67 -8.91 -20.14
N LEU A 83 1.00 -9.37 -19.08
CA LEU A 83 1.70 -10.01 -17.97
C LEU A 83 2.45 -11.27 -18.48
N ASP A 84 1.87 -12.03 -19.41
CA ASP A 84 2.55 -13.15 -20.07
C ASP A 84 3.77 -12.69 -20.92
N ALA A 85 3.66 -11.57 -21.64
CA ALA A 85 4.74 -11.04 -22.49
C ALA A 85 5.94 -10.54 -21.67
N LEU A 86 5.69 -9.79 -20.60
CA LEU A 86 6.74 -9.30 -19.69
C LEU A 86 7.56 -10.46 -19.08
N LEU A 87 6.97 -11.65 -18.91
CA LEU A 87 7.70 -12.81 -18.39
C LEU A 87 8.73 -13.31 -19.36
N ILE A 88 8.31 -13.39 -20.62
CA ILE A 88 9.14 -13.88 -21.70
C ILE A 88 10.33 -12.94 -21.83
N GLU A 89 10.10 -11.63 -21.76
CA GLU A 89 11.14 -10.61 -21.77
C GLU A 89 12.09 -10.70 -20.56
N LEU A 90 11.55 -11.06 -19.39
CA LEU A 90 12.33 -11.35 -18.18
C LEU A 90 12.91 -12.77 -18.14
N GLY A 91 12.77 -13.56 -19.21
CA GLY A 91 13.38 -14.90 -19.33
C GLY A 91 12.68 -16.02 -18.55
N LEU A 92 11.42 -15.83 -18.15
CA LEU A 92 10.65 -16.73 -17.30
C LEU A 92 9.57 -17.46 -18.09
N LYS A 93 9.52 -18.79 -18.00
CA LYS A 93 8.50 -19.61 -18.68
C LYS A 93 7.46 -20.14 -17.69
N PRO A 94 6.14 -19.97 -17.95
CA PRO A 94 5.08 -20.55 -17.12
C PRO A 94 5.16 -22.08 -17.03
N LYS A 95 5.20 -22.63 -15.80
CA LYS A 95 4.95 -24.06 -15.55
C LYS A 95 3.48 -24.27 -15.24
N LYS A 96 2.84 -25.23 -15.94
CA LYS A 96 1.46 -25.68 -15.66
C LYS A 96 1.42 -26.41 -14.30
N ALA A 97 0.53 -26.01 -13.39
CA ALA A 97 0.20 -26.77 -12.19
C ALA A 97 -1.29 -27.11 -12.17
N GLY A 98 -1.62 -28.35 -11.82
CA GLY A 98 -2.99 -28.85 -11.73
C GLY A 98 -3.30 -29.45 -10.36
N GLY A 99 -4.59 -29.51 -10.03
CA GLY A 99 -5.14 -30.51 -9.12
C GLY A 99 -5.58 -30.02 -7.75
N SER A 100 -6.90 -29.80 -7.64
CA SER A 100 -7.74 -29.51 -6.47
C SER A 100 -7.81 -30.61 -5.41
N GLY A 101 -8.07 -30.23 -4.15
CA GLY A 101 -8.60 -31.10 -3.10
C GLY A 101 -9.54 -30.32 -2.16
N ALA A 102 -10.77 -30.81 -2.01
CA ALA A 102 -11.89 -30.20 -1.28
C ALA A 102 -12.26 -31.03 -0.03
N GLY A 103 -12.95 -30.40 0.94
CA GLY A 103 -13.68 -31.02 2.07
C GLY A 103 -13.50 -30.21 3.37
N ALA A 104 -14.44 -29.40 3.86
CA ALA A 104 -15.79 -29.64 4.41
C ALA A 104 -15.82 -30.21 5.86
N GLY A 105 -16.41 -29.44 6.81
CA GLY A 105 -17.23 -30.01 7.90
C GLY A 105 -16.98 -29.60 9.36
N ALA A 106 -17.63 -28.50 9.81
CA ALA A 106 -18.53 -28.34 10.98
C ALA A 106 -18.15 -28.65 12.46
N GLY A 107 -18.37 -27.61 13.32
CA GLY A 107 -18.95 -27.64 14.70
C GLY A 107 -18.02 -28.07 15.85
N ILE A 108 -18.01 -27.52 17.07
CA ILE A 108 -19.07 -26.99 17.96
C ILE A 108 -18.44 -26.04 19.02
N TYR A 109 -19.18 -24.98 19.38
CA TYR A 109 -18.98 -23.98 20.44
C TYR A 109 -18.75 -24.52 21.86
N ARG A 110 -17.87 -23.88 22.65
CA ARG A 110 -18.05 -23.65 24.11
C ARG A 110 -17.38 -22.36 24.60
N ASN A 111 -18.17 -21.53 25.28
CA ASN A 111 -17.85 -20.25 25.93
C ASN A 111 -16.89 -20.38 27.13
N GLY A 112 -16.08 -19.34 27.35
CA GLY A 112 -15.34 -19.11 28.60
C GLY A 112 -14.90 -17.64 28.74
N THR A 113 -15.69 -16.86 29.48
CA THR A 113 -15.41 -15.50 30.00
C THR A 113 -14.27 -15.48 31.03
N MET A 114 -13.37 -14.49 30.97
CA MET A 114 -12.81 -13.73 32.11
C MET A 114 -12.17 -12.43 31.59
N ASN A 115 -12.71 -11.25 31.93
CA ASN A 115 -12.56 -10.42 33.15
C ASN A 115 -11.29 -9.57 33.15
N GLY A 116 -11.51 -8.27 33.05
CA GLY A 116 -10.52 -7.22 32.86
C GLY A 116 -9.70 -6.89 34.12
N GLY A 117 -8.49 -6.41 33.85
CA GLY A 117 -7.63 -5.71 34.79
C GLY A 117 -7.38 -4.31 34.27
N ASN A 118 -7.83 -3.33 35.05
CA ASN A 118 -7.75 -1.90 34.81
C ASN A 118 -6.29 -1.42 34.94
N GLN A 119 -5.70 -0.85 33.89
CA GLN A 119 -4.49 -0.03 34.00
C GLN A 119 -4.83 1.40 33.55
N THR A 120 -4.46 2.35 34.40
CA THR A 120 -4.53 3.79 34.15
C THR A 120 -3.59 4.15 33.02
N LEU A 121 -4.14 4.52 31.87
CA LEU A 121 -3.41 5.00 30.69
C LEU A 121 -3.46 6.54 30.69
N ASP A 122 -2.30 7.17 30.50
CA ASP A 122 -2.22 8.60 30.23
C ASP A 122 -2.91 8.87 28.88
N ASP A 123 -4.04 9.57 28.92
CA ASP A 123 -5.06 9.73 27.88
C ASP A 123 -4.66 10.68 26.72
N ASP A 124 -3.36 10.72 26.33
CA ASP A 124 -2.82 11.77 25.45
C ASP A 124 -1.69 11.28 24.51
N SER A 125 -1.70 10.01 24.08
CA SER A 125 -0.62 9.53 23.20
C SER A 125 -0.69 10.13 21.79
N GLN A 126 0.47 10.54 21.27
CA GLN A 126 0.66 11.08 19.93
C GLN A 126 1.91 10.43 19.31
N GLY A 127 1.92 10.28 17.99
CA GLY A 127 3.09 9.76 17.30
C GLY A 127 3.19 10.20 15.85
N GLU A 128 4.41 10.33 15.38
CA GLU A 128 4.75 10.66 14.00
C GLU A 128 5.74 9.65 13.48
N VAL A 129 5.53 9.18 12.26
CA VAL A 129 6.46 8.29 11.58
C VAL A 129 6.63 8.70 10.13
N SER A 130 7.87 8.71 9.64
CA SER A 130 8.14 9.02 8.24
C SER A 130 7.57 7.94 7.31
N ALA A 131 6.99 8.38 6.20
CA ALA A 131 6.55 7.56 5.07
C ALA A 131 7.55 7.75 3.92
N THR A 132 8.48 6.80 3.76
CA THR A 132 9.56 6.91 2.77
C THR A 132 9.13 6.30 1.44
N PRO A 133 9.07 7.07 0.33
CA PRO A 133 8.69 6.52 -0.97
C PRO A 133 9.73 5.52 -1.49
N GLN A 134 9.25 4.45 -2.11
CA GLN A 134 10.08 3.64 -3.00
C GLN A 134 10.21 4.29 -4.38
N LEU A 135 11.07 3.74 -5.24
CA LEU A 135 11.33 4.31 -6.56
C LEU A 135 10.01 4.49 -7.36
N PHE A 136 9.79 5.70 -7.90
CA PHE A 136 8.55 6.12 -8.56
C PHE A 136 7.30 6.14 -7.65
N ASP A 137 7.49 6.20 -6.34
CA ASP A 137 6.42 6.19 -5.34
C ASP A 137 5.49 4.98 -5.49
N VAL A 138 6.05 3.81 -5.85
CA VAL A 138 5.27 2.57 -6.04
C VAL A 138 4.63 2.06 -4.75
N GLU A 139 5.16 2.48 -3.60
CA GLU A 139 4.63 2.34 -2.25
C GLU A 139 5.42 3.25 -1.30
N TYR A 140 4.93 3.40 -0.06
CA TYR A 140 5.59 4.16 1.00
C TYR A 140 5.84 3.27 2.22
N LEU A 141 7.07 3.26 2.71
CA LEU A 141 7.50 2.43 3.83
C LEU A 141 7.74 3.26 5.09
N ALA A 142 7.23 2.77 6.21
CA ALA A 142 7.38 3.38 7.53
C ALA A 142 8.05 2.40 8.51
N PRO A 143 8.96 2.86 9.38
CA PRO A 143 9.56 2.02 10.41
C PRO A 143 8.55 1.68 11.51
N VAL A 144 8.39 0.38 11.80
CA VAL A 144 7.58 -0.16 12.88
C VAL A 144 8.45 -0.99 13.80
N GLN A 145 8.31 -0.77 15.11
CA GLN A 145 9.07 -1.47 16.15
C GLN A 145 8.21 -2.58 16.73
N ILE A 146 8.71 -3.82 16.71
CA ILE A 146 7.98 -4.99 17.22
C ILE A 146 8.83 -5.71 18.27
N GLY A 147 8.22 -6.01 19.41
CA GLY A 147 8.78 -6.83 20.46
C GLY A 147 9.72 -6.14 21.45
N THR A 148 10.23 -6.94 22.40
CA THR A 148 11.11 -6.48 23.48
C THR A 148 12.40 -7.32 23.58
N PRO A 149 13.59 -6.76 23.27
CA PRO A 149 13.83 -5.40 22.80
C PRO A 149 13.23 -5.14 21.40
N PRO A 150 12.96 -3.86 21.06
CA PRO A 150 12.36 -3.48 19.78
C PRO A 150 13.14 -3.96 18.55
N GLN A 151 12.44 -4.58 17.62
CA GLN A 151 12.93 -4.98 16.30
C GLN A 151 12.28 -4.08 15.23
N THR A 152 13.08 -3.26 14.54
CA THR A 152 12.55 -2.32 13.55
C THR A 152 12.43 -2.94 12.16
N LEU A 153 11.21 -3.06 11.67
CA LEU A 153 10.85 -3.50 10.31
C LEU A 153 10.33 -2.30 9.50
N MET A 154 10.50 -2.32 8.19
CA MET A 154 9.92 -1.32 7.28
C MET A 154 8.63 -1.87 6.73
N LEU A 155 7.48 -1.30 7.06
CA LEU A 155 6.17 -1.81 6.64
C LEU A 155 5.48 -0.81 5.71
N ASN A 156 4.72 -1.33 4.75
CA ASN A 156 3.81 -0.54 3.93
C ASN A 156 2.49 -0.36 4.70
N PHE A 157 2.08 0.88 4.92
CA PHE A 157 0.84 1.21 5.65
C PHE A 157 -0.31 1.22 4.65
N ASP A 158 -1.31 0.37 4.87
CA ASP A 158 -2.35 0.07 3.88
C ASP A 158 -3.74 0.32 4.45
N THR A 159 -4.35 1.46 4.09
CA THR A 159 -5.74 1.78 4.46
C THR A 159 -6.79 1.00 3.66
N GLY A 160 -6.35 0.13 2.74
CA GLY A 160 -7.18 -0.81 1.99
C GLY A 160 -7.12 -2.26 2.51
N SER A 161 -6.47 -2.54 3.64
CA SER A 161 -6.49 -3.85 4.33
C SER A 161 -6.41 -3.72 5.86
N SER A 162 -6.58 -4.81 6.62
CA SER A 162 -6.68 -4.79 8.09
C SER A 162 -5.77 -5.79 8.81
N ASP A 163 -4.74 -6.28 8.15
CA ASP A 163 -3.81 -7.28 8.69
C ASP A 163 -2.45 -6.61 8.92
N LEU A 164 -1.87 -6.80 10.12
CA LEU A 164 -0.48 -6.43 10.41
C LEU A 164 0.36 -7.68 10.27
N TRP A 165 0.96 -7.87 9.11
CA TRP A 165 1.77 -9.03 8.82
C TRP A 165 3.21 -8.68 8.50
N VAL A 166 4.12 -9.59 8.84
CA VAL A 166 5.56 -9.37 8.69
C VAL A 166 6.30 -10.58 8.13
N PHE A 167 7.36 -10.32 7.37
CA PHE A 167 8.45 -11.25 7.18
C PHE A 167 9.07 -11.61 8.53
N SER A 168 9.35 -12.89 8.71
CA SER A 168 9.68 -13.42 10.02
C SER A 168 10.71 -14.56 9.95
N THR A 169 11.23 -14.99 11.10
CA THR A 169 12.07 -16.18 11.20
C THR A 169 11.33 -17.47 10.84
N GLU A 170 9.99 -17.45 10.73
CA GLU A 170 9.19 -18.55 10.21
C GLU A 170 8.99 -18.49 8.68
N THR A 171 9.32 -17.36 8.04
CA THR A 171 9.25 -17.25 6.58
C THR A 171 10.29 -18.17 5.93
N PRO A 172 9.95 -19.02 4.94
CA PRO A 172 10.92 -19.91 4.31
C PRO A 172 12.08 -19.13 3.70
N ALA A 173 13.32 -19.58 3.91
CA ALA A 173 14.52 -18.91 3.40
C ALA A 173 14.50 -18.70 1.86
N ALA A 174 13.86 -19.61 1.11
CA ALA A 174 13.69 -19.49 -0.34
C ALA A 174 12.73 -18.36 -0.78
N GLN A 175 12.01 -17.76 0.17
CA GLN A 175 11.06 -16.66 -0.04
C GLN A 175 11.56 -15.34 0.57
N GLN A 176 12.79 -15.32 1.08
CA GLN A 176 13.46 -14.13 1.61
C GLN A 176 14.53 -13.67 0.61
N SER A 177 14.65 -12.37 0.37
CA SER A 177 15.66 -11.80 -0.55
C SER A 177 16.35 -10.53 -0.01
N GLY A 178 16.20 -10.21 1.27
CA GLY A 178 16.85 -9.06 1.90
C GLY A 178 16.00 -8.32 2.94
N GLN A 179 14.74 -8.70 3.06
CA GLN A 179 13.81 -8.15 4.05
C GLN A 179 14.37 -8.33 5.47
N LYS A 180 14.09 -7.35 6.34
CA LYS A 180 14.27 -7.55 7.77
C LYS A 180 13.21 -8.52 8.28
N LEU A 181 13.63 -9.45 9.12
CA LEU A 181 12.75 -10.46 9.71
C LEU A 181 12.45 -10.09 11.15
N TYR A 182 11.19 -10.21 11.54
CA TYR A 182 10.81 -10.29 12.96
C TYR A 182 11.26 -11.65 13.51
N ASP A 183 11.91 -11.67 14.66
CA ASP A 183 12.37 -12.87 15.37
C ASP A 183 11.66 -12.95 16.73
N MET A 184 10.58 -13.75 16.80
CA MET A 184 9.74 -13.84 18.01
C MET A 184 10.56 -14.36 19.18
N ALA A 185 11.49 -15.30 18.94
CA ALA A 185 12.32 -15.88 19.99
C ALA A 185 13.27 -14.87 20.66
N LYS A 186 13.52 -13.72 20.02
CA LYS A 186 14.28 -12.60 20.60
C LYS A 186 13.41 -11.55 21.29
N SER A 187 12.09 -11.69 21.24
CA SER A 187 11.15 -10.80 21.94
C SER A 187 10.63 -11.47 23.22
N THR A 188 10.91 -10.87 24.37
CA THR A 188 10.43 -11.34 25.69
C THR A 188 8.93 -11.12 25.89
N THR A 189 8.31 -10.27 25.07
CA THR A 189 6.87 -9.96 25.09
C THR A 189 6.07 -10.78 24.08
N SER A 190 6.74 -11.46 23.13
CA SER A 190 6.06 -12.28 22.14
C SER A 190 5.35 -13.48 22.77
N LYS A 191 4.12 -13.73 22.31
CA LYS A 191 3.32 -14.90 22.69
C LYS A 191 2.60 -15.45 21.48
N LEU A 192 2.81 -16.73 21.17
CA LEU A 192 2.04 -17.40 20.12
C LEU A 192 0.54 -17.35 20.49
N LEU A 193 -0.29 -16.89 19.55
CA LEU A 193 -1.74 -16.94 19.68
C LEU A 193 -2.22 -18.32 19.20
N GLU A 194 -2.14 -19.30 20.10
CA GLU A 194 -2.40 -20.71 19.81
C GLU A 194 -3.74 -20.92 19.07
N GLY A 195 -3.67 -21.73 18.00
CA GLY A 195 -4.82 -22.05 17.15
C GLY A 195 -5.26 -20.93 16.19
N SER A 196 -4.58 -19.78 16.16
CA SER A 196 -4.88 -18.68 15.24
C SER A 196 -3.94 -18.69 14.03
N VAL A 197 -4.54 -18.57 12.84
CA VAL A 197 -3.84 -18.50 11.56
C VAL A 197 -4.43 -17.37 10.72
N TRP A 198 -3.67 -16.90 9.75
CA TRP A 198 -4.11 -15.87 8.81
C TRP A 198 -3.75 -16.27 7.40
N SER A 199 -4.55 -15.78 6.45
CA SER A 199 -4.32 -15.98 5.02
C SER A 199 -4.97 -14.84 4.28
N ILE A 200 -4.14 -13.93 3.80
CA ILE A 200 -4.58 -12.81 2.98
C ILE A 200 -4.20 -13.05 1.52
N ARG A 201 -5.12 -12.70 0.65
CA ARG A 201 -4.83 -12.51 -0.75
C ARG A 201 -5.11 -11.05 -1.02
N TYR A 202 -4.04 -10.29 -1.15
CA TYR A 202 -4.10 -9.01 -1.83
C TYR A 202 -4.32 -9.32 -3.29
N GLY A 203 -4.14 -8.29 -4.06
CA GLY A 203 -4.66 -8.42 -5.36
C GLY A 203 -4.08 -7.49 -6.38
N ASP A 204 -2.80 -7.39 -6.21
CA ASP A 204 -1.86 -7.89 -7.20
C ASP A 204 -1.84 -9.40 -7.44
N GLY A 205 -2.60 -10.16 -6.67
CA GLY A 205 -2.60 -11.61 -6.67
C GLY A 205 -1.51 -12.14 -5.74
N SER A 206 -0.75 -11.24 -5.10
CA SER A 206 0.11 -11.57 -3.99
C SER A 206 -0.72 -12.09 -2.84
N GLY A 207 -0.05 -12.87 -2.01
CA GLY A 207 -0.68 -13.40 -0.83
C GLY A 207 0.38 -13.81 0.14
N SER A 208 -0.03 -13.77 1.39
CA SER A 208 0.77 -14.18 2.52
C SER A 208 -0.13 -14.88 3.53
N SER A 209 0.46 -15.77 4.29
CA SER A 209 -0.27 -16.58 5.26
C SER A 209 0.69 -17.08 6.32
N GLY A 210 0.17 -17.39 7.50
CA GLY A 210 0.95 -18.04 8.53
C GLY A 210 0.29 -18.01 9.89
N ASN A 211 1.12 -17.85 10.91
CA ASN A 211 0.74 -17.91 12.31
C ASN A 211 0.54 -16.50 12.87
N VAL A 212 -0.09 -16.41 14.04
CA VAL A 212 -0.32 -15.13 14.72
C VAL A 212 0.38 -15.13 16.07
N TYR A 213 1.12 -14.06 16.36
CA TYR A 213 1.70 -13.78 17.66
C TYR A 213 1.05 -12.53 18.23
N MET A 214 0.95 -12.46 19.56
CA MET A 214 0.71 -11.21 20.27
C MET A 214 2.06 -10.65 20.70
N ASP A 215 2.32 -9.39 20.39
CA ASP A 215 3.52 -8.69 20.84
C ASP A 215 3.29 -7.19 20.99
N THR A 216 4.24 -6.50 21.61
CA THR A 216 4.27 -5.04 21.70
C THR A 216 4.65 -4.46 20.34
N VAL A 217 3.86 -3.52 19.84
CA VAL A 217 4.10 -2.80 18.59
C VAL A 217 4.14 -1.31 18.86
N THR A 218 5.18 -0.63 18.38
CA THR A 218 5.34 0.82 18.47
C THR A 218 5.48 1.44 17.09
N VAL A 219 4.64 2.44 16.81
CA VAL A 219 4.63 3.22 15.56
C VAL A 219 4.77 4.70 15.92
N GLY A 220 5.85 5.34 15.49
CA GLY A 220 6.03 6.78 15.68
C GLY A 220 5.99 7.30 17.13
N GLY A 221 6.14 6.42 18.12
CA GLY A 221 6.01 6.74 19.55
C GLY A 221 4.70 6.27 20.20
N VAL A 222 3.69 5.89 19.42
CA VAL A 222 2.46 5.25 19.92
C VAL A 222 2.70 3.76 20.09
N THR A 223 2.42 3.23 21.28
CA THR A 223 2.64 1.82 21.63
C THR A 223 1.31 1.10 21.90
N VAL A 224 1.17 -0.07 21.29
CA VAL A 224 0.13 -1.06 21.60
C VAL A 224 0.81 -2.29 22.19
N ASP A 225 0.57 -2.57 23.47
CA ASP A 225 1.29 -3.61 24.21
C ASP A 225 0.94 -5.03 23.76
N THR A 226 -0.29 -5.24 23.27
CA THR A 226 -0.81 -6.54 22.85
C THR A 226 -1.45 -6.42 21.46
N GLN A 227 -0.61 -6.29 20.44
CA GLN A 227 -1.02 -6.27 19.05
C GLN A 227 -0.86 -7.65 18.42
N ALA A 228 -1.84 -8.06 17.60
CA ALA A 228 -1.67 -9.21 16.73
C ALA A 228 -0.65 -8.90 15.63
N VAL A 229 0.43 -9.68 15.61
CA VAL A 229 1.50 -9.67 14.60
C VAL A 229 1.44 -10.98 13.83
N GLU A 230 1.06 -10.87 12.57
CA GLU A 230 0.82 -12.00 11.68
C GLU A 230 2.15 -12.42 11.03
N SER A 231 2.77 -13.46 11.59
CA SER A 231 4.05 -14.01 11.13
C SER A 231 3.85 -14.80 9.84
N ALA A 232 4.54 -14.41 8.76
CA ALA A 232 4.41 -15.08 7.47
C ALA A 232 5.20 -16.40 7.45
N THR A 233 4.50 -17.51 7.23
CA THR A 233 5.11 -18.81 6.91
C THR A 233 5.09 -19.08 5.40
N LYS A 234 4.45 -18.21 4.63
CA LYS A 234 4.43 -18.22 3.17
C LYS A 234 4.18 -16.81 2.65
N VAL A 235 4.94 -16.41 1.65
CA VAL A 235 4.71 -15.18 0.86
C VAL A 235 4.79 -15.49 -0.63
N SER A 236 4.12 -14.68 -1.46
CA SER A 236 4.26 -14.72 -2.91
C SER A 236 5.56 -14.06 -3.38
N GLY A 237 5.94 -14.33 -4.64
CA GLY A 237 7.18 -13.80 -5.22
C GLY A 237 7.26 -12.27 -5.21
N SER A 238 6.13 -11.56 -5.34
CA SER A 238 6.08 -10.09 -5.31
C SER A 238 6.69 -9.54 -4.04
N PHE A 239 6.26 -10.07 -2.89
CA PHE A 239 6.82 -9.73 -1.59
C PHE A 239 8.26 -10.17 -1.46
N THR A 240 8.61 -11.37 -1.92
CA THR A 240 10.01 -11.83 -1.92
C THR A 240 10.94 -10.89 -2.68
N ASN A 241 10.49 -10.33 -3.80
CA ASN A 241 11.30 -9.46 -4.65
C ASN A 241 11.33 -8.00 -4.20
N ASP A 242 10.41 -7.59 -3.33
CA ASP A 242 10.47 -6.32 -2.65
C ASP A 242 11.37 -6.43 -1.42
N THR A 243 12.65 -6.18 -1.61
CA THR A 243 13.64 -6.32 -0.53
C THR A 243 13.56 -5.19 0.50
N ALA A 244 12.86 -4.09 0.17
CA ALA A 244 12.76 -2.92 1.05
C ALA A 244 11.63 -3.09 2.05
N SER A 245 10.52 -3.71 1.62
CA SER A 245 9.35 -3.98 2.46
C SER A 245 9.47 -5.27 3.27
N SER A 246 9.24 -5.17 4.57
CA SER A 246 9.22 -6.29 5.51
C SER A 246 7.80 -6.73 5.89
N GLY A 247 6.77 -6.21 5.22
CA GLY A 247 5.37 -6.55 5.50
C GLY A 247 4.42 -5.38 5.34
N LEU A 248 3.18 -5.55 5.81
CA LEU A 248 2.15 -4.51 5.78
C LEU A 248 1.61 -4.24 7.18
N LEU A 249 1.15 -3.00 7.38
CA LEU A 249 0.34 -2.60 8.52
C LEU A 249 -1.01 -2.12 8.00
N GLY A 250 -2.02 -2.98 8.07
CA GLY A 250 -3.38 -2.67 7.68
C GLY A 250 -4.03 -1.63 8.59
N LEU A 251 -4.65 -0.62 7.98
CA LEU A 251 -5.28 0.54 8.62
C LEU A 251 -6.75 0.72 8.20
N ALA A 252 -7.34 -0.23 7.46
CA ALA A 252 -8.78 -0.30 7.24
C ALA A 252 -9.51 -0.82 8.50
N PHE A 253 -10.82 -1.04 8.44
CA PHE A 253 -11.60 -1.45 9.61
C PHE A 253 -11.47 -2.96 9.90
N ASP A 254 -11.25 -3.31 11.18
CA ASP A 254 -11.02 -4.68 11.71
C ASP A 254 -11.96 -5.77 11.15
N THR A 255 -13.16 -5.38 10.70
CA THR A 255 -14.12 -6.25 10.02
C THR A 255 -13.57 -7.00 8.81
N ILE A 256 -12.47 -6.56 8.19
CA ILE A 256 -11.82 -7.27 7.06
C ILE A 256 -10.47 -7.89 7.41
N ASN A 257 -10.10 -7.96 8.69
CA ASN A 257 -8.93 -8.73 9.14
C ASN A 257 -9.12 -10.23 8.82
N GLN A 258 -8.04 -10.91 8.42
CA GLN A 258 -8.05 -12.28 7.91
C GLN A 258 -7.68 -13.35 8.94
N VAL A 259 -7.42 -12.98 10.20
CA VAL A 259 -7.15 -13.95 11.26
C VAL A 259 -8.39 -14.80 11.55
N SER A 260 -8.16 -16.11 11.66
CA SER A 260 -9.15 -17.15 11.95
C SER A 260 -8.66 -18.02 13.10
N PRO A 261 -9.53 -18.47 14.03
CA PRO A 261 -11.00 -18.36 14.00
C PRO A 261 -11.56 -17.01 14.48
N THR A 262 -10.74 -16.19 15.12
CA THR A 262 -11.15 -14.92 15.70
C THR A 262 -10.38 -13.79 15.05
N LYS A 263 -11.09 -12.90 14.35
CA LYS A 263 -10.50 -11.68 13.76
C LYS A 263 -9.81 -10.85 14.82
N GLN A 264 -8.71 -10.22 14.43
CA GLN A 264 -7.93 -9.33 15.29
C GLN A 264 -8.19 -7.87 14.93
N LYS A 265 -7.89 -6.99 15.88
CA LYS A 265 -7.94 -5.55 15.67
C LYS A 265 -6.68 -5.05 14.95
N THR A 266 -6.85 -4.04 14.12
CA THR A 266 -5.74 -3.28 13.55
C THR A 266 -4.96 -2.54 14.65
N PHE A 267 -3.73 -2.12 14.33
CA PHE A 267 -2.94 -1.27 15.22
C PHE A 267 -3.69 0.01 15.60
N PHE A 268 -4.29 0.69 14.62
CA PHE A 268 -5.03 1.92 14.87
C PHE A 268 -6.25 1.66 15.78
N ALA A 269 -7.02 0.60 15.56
CA ALA A 269 -8.16 0.27 16.41
C ALA A 269 -7.77 -0.08 17.85
N ASN A 270 -6.60 -0.69 18.07
CA ASN A 270 -6.07 -0.93 19.41
C ASN A 270 -5.49 0.34 20.07
N ALA A 271 -4.94 1.27 19.29
CA ALA A 271 -4.37 2.51 19.79
C ALA A 271 -5.45 3.58 20.07
N MET A 272 -6.58 3.54 19.36
CA MET A 272 -7.55 4.64 19.25
C MET A 272 -8.01 5.23 20.58
N GLU A 273 -8.30 4.38 21.58
CA GLU A 273 -8.78 4.82 22.89
C GLU A 273 -7.71 5.56 23.72
N ASN A 274 -6.44 5.43 23.36
CA ASN A 274 -5.31 6.05 24.07
C ASN A 274 -4.69 7.22 23.30
N LEU A 275 -5.16 7.49 22.08
CA LEU A 275 -4.69 8.59 21.27
C LEU A 275 -5.32 9.90 21.75
N ALA A 276 -4.57 10.99 21.78
CA ALA A 276 -5.09 12.32 22.12
C ALA A 276 -6.27 12.75 21.22
N MET A 277 -6.30 12.25 19.97
CA MET A 277 -7.45 12.29 19.09
C MET A 277 -7.63 10.92 18.42
N PRO A 278 -8.87 10.41 18.26
CA PRO A 278 -9.12 9.09 17.67
C PRO A 278 -9.01 9.13 16.13
N LEU A 279 -7.85 9.54 15.62
CA LEU A 279 -7.55 9.73 14.21
C LEU A 279 -6.08 9.45 13.90
N PHE A 280 -5.80 9.22 12.62
CA PHE A 280 -4.47 9.33 12.05
C PHE A 280 -4.51 10.15 10.76
N THR A 281 -3.37 10.62 10.30
CA THR A 281 -3.25 11.38 9.04
C THR A 281 -2.23 10.73 8.11
N ALA A 282 -2.42 10.92 6.81
CA ALA A 282 -1.46 10.56 5.78
C ALA A 282 -1.06 11.81 4.99
N ASN A 283 0.24 12.10 4.97
CA ASN A 283 0.85 13.19 4.22
C ASN A 283 1.95 12.65 3.30
N LEU A 284 1.55 11.90 2.27
CA LEU A 284 2.46 11.28 1.30
C LEU A 284 3.01 12.34 0.33
N LYS A 285 4.27 12.24 -0.11
CA LYS A 285 4.89 13.22 -1.02
C LYS A 285 5.50 12.54 -2.24
N LYS A 286 5.59 13.26 -3.37
CA LYS A 286 6.23 12.75 -4.57
C LYS A 286 7.75 12.74 -4.40
N ALA A 287 8.38 11.59 -4.57
CA ALA A 287 9.84 11.40 -4.51
C ALA A 287 10.54 11.92 -3.24
N GLU A 288 9.78 12.26 -2.19
CA GLU A 288 10.26 12.76 -0.92
C GLU A 288 9.53 12.08 0.23
N ALA A 289 10.20 12.02 1.39
CA ALA A 289 9.59 11.45 2.58
C ALA A 289 8.40 12.30 3.04
N GLY A 290 7.24 11.65 3.12
CA GLY A 290 6.07 12.13 3.84
C GLY A 290 6.06 11.64 5.28
N ASN A 291 4.86 11.62 5.87
CA ASN A 291 4.65 11.10 7.22
C ASN A 291 3.22 10.58 7.43
N TYR A 292 3.09 9.73 8.45
CA TYR A 292 1.84 9.38 9.10
C TYR A 292 1.86 9.90 10.53
N ASN A 293 0.80 10.57 10.95
CA ASN A 293 0.62 11.03 12.34
C ASN A 293 -0.53 10.27 12.98
N PHE A 294 -0.41 9.94 14.27
CA PHE A 294 -1.43 9.29 15.08
C PHE A 294 -1.74 10.19 16.26
N GLY A 295 -3.03 10.47 16.51
CA GLY A 295 -3.45 11.24 17.69
C GLY A 295 -3.48 12.75 17.52
N PHE A 296 -3.12 13.30 16.37
CA PHE A 296 -3.14 14.74 16.12
C PHE A 296 -3.22 15.09 14.63
N ILE A 297 -3.57 16.35 14.36
CA ILE A 297 -3.54 16.98 13.04
C ILE A 297 -2.51 18.10 13.10
N ASP A 298 -1.45 18.04 12.27
CA ASP A 298 -0.47 19.12 12.18
C ASP A 298 -0.95 20.22 11.21
N PRO A 299 -1.28 21.44 11.69
CA PRO A 299 -1.75 22.53 10.84
C PRO A 299 -0.67 23.10 9.89
N THR A 300 0.60 22.70 10.04
CA THR A 300 1.70 23.12 9.16
C THR A 300 1.84 22.23 7.92
N GLU A 301 1.19 21.06 7.90
CA GLU A 301 1.27 20.07 6.82
C GLU A 301 0.24 20.30 5.69
N PHE A 302 -0.70 21.22 5.89
CA PHE A 302 -1.73 21.57 4.93
C PHE A 302 -1.98 23.07 4.90
N THR A 303 -2.70 23.53 3.89
CA THR A 303 -3.16 24.92 3.77
C THR A 303 -4.68 24.98 3.81
N GLY A 304 -5.22 26.13 4.22
CA GLY A 304 -6.66 26.30 4.33
C GLY A 304 -7.28 25.46 5.45
N SER A 305 -8.41 24.82 5.17
CA SER A 305 -9.20 24.05 6.14
C SER A 305 -9.41 22.62 5.66
N VAL A 306 -9.40 21.67 6.59
CA VAL A 306 -9.78 20.28 6.32
C VAL A 306 -11.28 20.19 6.06
N SER A 307 -11.64 19.64 4.89
CA SER A 307 -13.03 19.38 4.51
C SER A 307 -13.35 17.91 4.76
N PHE A 308 -14.36 17.65 5.59
CA PHE A 308 -14.73 16.29 5.98
C PHE A 308 -15.94 15.76 5.20
N VAL A 309 -15.91 14.47 4.91
CA VAL A 309 -17.02 13.66 4.42
C VAL A 309 -17.24 12.45 5.31
N ASP A 310 -18.48 11.94 5.32
CA ASP A 310 -18.84 10.75 6.08
C ASP A 310 -18.24 9.49 5.45
N VAL A 311 -17.86 8.53 6.30
CA VAL A 311 -17.30 7.24 5.87
C VAL A 311 -18.34 6.13 5.98
N ASN A 312 -18.46 5.33 4.92
CA ASN A 312 -19.24 4.11 4.90
C ASN A 312 -18.36 2.88 5.20
N THR A 313 -18.47 2.35 6.41
CA THR A 313 -17.65 1.22 6.87
C THR A 313 -18.24 -0.16 6.53
N THR A 314 -19.36 -0.23 5.79
CA THR A 314 -20.08 -1.49 5.53
C THR A 314 -19.20 -2.57 4.90
N ASN A 315 -18.28 -2.16 4.03
CA ASN A 315 -17.34 -3.07 3.35
C ASN A 315 -15.97 -3.16 4.05
N GLY A 316 -15.83 -2.54 5.22
CA GLY A 316 -14.60 -2.51 6.00
C GLY A 316 -13.53 -1.55 5.50
N PHE A 317 -13.83 -0.69 4.54
CA PHE A 317 -12.91 0.31 3.99
C PHE A 317 -13.23 1.72 4.46
N TRP A 318 -12.25 2.63 4.29
CA TRP A 318 -12.46 4.07 4.33
C TRP A 318 -13.19 4.55 3.07
N GLN A 319 -14.44 4.12 2.92
CA GLN A 319 -15.26 4.38 1.74
C GLN A 319 -16.02 5.70 1.87
N PHE A 320 -16.08 6.49 0.82
CA PHE A 320 -16.77 7.79 0.76
C PHE A 320 -17.38 8.03 -0.63
N ALA A 321 -18.27 9.01 -0.73
CA ALA A 321 -18.88 9.42 -2.00
C ALA A 321 -18.13 10.61 -2.62
N ALA A 322 -17.95 10.58 -3.93
CA ALA A 322 -17.49 11.70 -4.75
C ALA A 322 -18.54 12.07 -5.80
N ASP A 323 -18.60 13.34 -6.19
CA ASP A 323 -19.72 13.90 -6.96
C ASP A 323 -19.43 14.04 -8.46
N GLY A 324 -18.17 14.23 -8.83
CA GLY A 324 -17.78 14.49 -10.21
C GLY A 324 -16.37 15.04 -10.35
N TYR A 325 -16.09 15.64 -11.51
CA TYR A 325 -14.74 16.06 -11.85
C TYR A 325 -14.70 17.28 -12.78
N SER A 326 -13.53 17.89 -12.95
CA SER A 326 -13.20 18.78 -14.07
C SER A 326 -11.74 18.59 -14.49
N VAL A 327 -11.45 18.68 -15.79
CA VAL A 327 -10.09 18.56 -16.33
C VAL A 327 -9.54 19.97 -16.62
N GLY A 328 -8.40 20.31 -16.02
CA GLY A 328 -7.80 21.64 -16.09
C GLY A 328 -8.78 22.74 -15.68
N THR A 329 -9.03 23.68 -16.60
CA THR A 329 -9.98 24.79 -16.46
C THR A 329 -11.36 24.49 -17.06
N GLY A 330 -11.60 23.24 -17.47
CA GLY A 330 -12.86 22.79 -18.03
C GLY A 330 -14.05 22.89 -17.06
N ALA A 331 -15.26 22.73 -17.61
CA ALA A 331 -16.47 22.73 -16.81
C ALA A 331 -16.53 21.51 -15.88
N SER A 332 -17.20 21.67 -14.74
CA SER A 332 -17.49 20.56 -13.84
C SER A 332 -18.52 19.62 -14.46
N VAL A 333 -18.24 18.32 -14.42
CA VAL A 333 -19.09 17.23 -14.91
C VAL A 333 -19.47 16.35 -13.74
N ALA A 334 -20.77 16.14 -13.54
CA ALA A 334 -21.29 15.26 -12.50
C ALA A 334 -21.11 13.80 -12.91
N VAL A 335 -20.36 13.05 -12.12
CA VAL A 335 -20.20 11.60 -12.22
C VAL A 335 -20.14 11.06 -10.80
N PRO A 336 -21.28 10.94 -10.09
CA PRO A 336 -21.30 10.46 -8.72
C PRO A 336 -20.80 9.02 -8.65
N HIS A 337 -19.92 8.72 -7.69
CA HIS A 337 -19.37 7.38 -7.49
C HIS A 337 -18.92 7.16 -6.04
N GLU A 338 -18.92 5.89 -5.63
CA GLU A 338 -18.31 5.46 -4.38
C GLU A 338 -16.80 5.27 -4.58
N ALA A 339 -16.02 5.59 -3.57
CA ALA A 339 -14.57 5.54 -3.58
C ALA A 339 -14.01 5.04 -2.26
N ILE A 340 -12.81 4.46 -2.25
CA ILE A 340 -12.03 4.21 -1.03
C ILE A 340 -10.75 5.05 -1.03
N ALA A 341 -10.33 5.54 0.13
CA ALA A 341 -9.00 6.13 0.34
C ALA A 341 -8.00 5.02 0.71
N ASP A 342 -7.04 4.75 -0.18
CA ASP A 342 -6.21 3.53 -0.11
C ASP A 342 -4.71 3.80 -0.29
N THR A 343 -3.99 3.97 0.81
CA THR A 343 -2.52 4.17 0.84
C THR A 343 -1.71 2.95 0.40
N GLY A 344 -2.35 1.78 0.29
CA GLY A 344 -1.70 0.56 -0.21
C GLY A 344 -1.89 0.35 -1.71
N THR A 345 -2.52 1.29 -2.42
CA THR A 345 -2.70 1.26 -3.87
C THR A 345 -2.00 2.44 -4.53
N THR A 346 -1.09 2.17 -5.46
CA THR A 346 -0.31 3.22 -6.12
C THR A 346 -1.17 4.16 -6.99
N LEU A 347 -2.04 3.59 -7.83
CA LEU A 347 -2.75 4.31 -8.90
C LEU A 347 -4.05 4.96 -8.42
N LEU A 348 -4.48 6.00 -9.14
CA LEU A 348 -5.82 6.56 -9.04
C LEU A 348 -6.73 5.82 -10.03
N MET A 349 -7.70 5.07 -9.52
CA MET A 349 -8.59 4.24 -10.31
C MET A 349 -10.00 4.84 -10.27
N LEU A 350 -10.44 5.42 -11.38
CA LEU A 350 -11.72 6.15 -11.46
C LEU A 350 -12.68 5.51 -12.49
N PRO A 351 -13.98 5.85 -12.45
CA PRO A 351 -14.91 5.43 -13.50
C PRO A 351 -14.39 5.79 -14.90
N ASP A 352 -14.66 4.92 -15.89
CA ASP A 352 -14.13 5.08 -17.24
C ASP A 352 -14.50 6.43 -17.89
N ALA A 353 -15.68 6.94 -17.58
CA ALA A 353 -16.15 8.25 -18.04
C ALA A 353 -15.26 9.42 -17.60
N ILE A 354 -14.57 9.28 -16.46
CA ILE A 354 -13.63 10.30 -15.96
C ILE A 354 -12.26 10.10 -16.64
N THR A 355 -11.77 8.86 -16.69
CA THR A 355 -10.44 8.56 -17.24
C THR A 355 -10.36 8.84 -18.73
N SER A 356 -11.38 8.44 -19.49
CA SER A 356 -11.46 8.71 -20.93
C SER A 356 -11.55 10.20 -21.24
N ALA A 357 -12.33 10.96 -20.46
CA ALA A 357 -12.44 12.41 -20.62
C ALA A 357 -11.15 13.15 -20.27
N TYR A 358 -10.43 12.71 -19.22
CA TYR A 358 -9.13 13.27 -18.88
C TYR A 358 -8.11 13.05 -20.02
N TYR A 359 -7.98 11.81 -20.50
CA TYR A 359 -7.01 11.51 -21.55
C TYR A 359 -7.39 12.03 -22.94
N ALA A 360 -8.66 12.40 -23.17
CA ALA A 360 -9.06 13.11 -24.39
C ALA A 360 -8.44 14.52 -24.49
N GLU A 361 -8.09 15.14 -23.36
CA GLU A 361 -7.38 16.44 -23.32
C GLU A 361 -5.86 16.29 -23.46
N VAL A 362 -5.35 15.07 -23.64
CA VAL A 362 -3.92 14.75 -23.71
C VAL A 362 -3.61 14.21 -25.11
N PRO A 363 -3.08 15.03 -26.05
CA PRO A 363 -2.99 14.66 -27.47
C PRO A 363 -2.23 13.37 -27.78
N SER A 364 -1.16 13.08 -27.03
CA SER A 364 -0.37 11.85 -27.19
C SER A 364 -0.92 10.65 -26.41
N ALA A 365 -1.99 10.82 -25.63
CA ALA A 365 -2.52 9.76 -24.81
C ALA A 365 -3.24 8.70 -25.65
N GLN A 366 -3.00 7.46 -25.28
CA GLN A 366 -3.69 6.30 -25.83
C GLN A 366 -3.83 5.24 -24.74
N ASN A 367 -4.97 4.55 -24.74
CA ASN A 367 -5.10 3.32 -23.97
C ASN A 367 -4.36 2.22 -24.74
N ASN A 368 -3.18 1.84 -24.26
CA ASN A 368 -2.32 0.88 -24.93
C ASN A 368 -2.50 -0.50 -24.31
N ALA A 369 -3.20 -1.39 -25.01
CA ALA A 369 -3.40 -2.77 -24.59
C ALA A 369 -2.09 -3.54 -24.36
N GLN A 370 -1.04 -3.24 -25.14
CA GLN A 370 0.29 -3.85 -24.98
C GLN A 370 1.07 -3.32 -23.77
N ILE A 371 0.61 -2.24 -23.14
CA ILE A 371 1.19 -1.70 -21.89
C ILE A 371 0.17 -1.79 -20.74
N GLY A 372 -1.05 -2.23 -21.03
CA GLY A 372 -2.07 -2.52 -20.05
C GLY A 372 -2.55 -1.24 -19.39
N GLY A 373 -2.84 -0.19 -20.16
CA GLY A 373 -3.43 1.04 -19.64
C GLY A 373 -3.10 2.28 -20.46
N TYR A 374 -3.55 3.43 -19.96
CA TYR A 374 -3.24 4.72 -20.56
C TYR A 374 -1.75 5.05 -20.45
N VAL A 375 -1.19 5.41 -21.60
CA VAL A 375 0.18 5.90 -21.78
C VAL A 375 0.16 7.14 -22.65
N PHE A 376 1.19 7.97 -22.55
CA PHE A 376 1.35 9.21 -23.31
C PHE A 376 2.83 9.55 -23.48
N SER A 377 3.15 10.53 -24.33
CA SER A 377 4.52 11.02 -24.49
C SER A 377 5.04 11.58 -23.18
N CYS A 378 6.24 11.19 -22.73
CA CYS A 378 6.82 11.74 -21.49
C CYS A 378 7.04 13.27 -21.53
N THR A 379 7.04 13.88 -22.72
CA THR A 379 7.17 15.33 -22.90
C THR A 379 5.84 16.08 -22.84
N GLU A 380 4.73 15.35 -22.74
CA GLU A 380 3.38 15.93 -22.71
C GLU A 380 3.14 16.67 -21.39
N LYS A 381 2.54 17.87 -21.48
CA LYS A 381 2.13 18.60 -20.28
C LYS A 381 0.72 18.16 -19.90
N LEU A 382 0.62 17.40 -18.83
CA LEU A 382 -0.66 16.92 -18.33
C LEU A 382 -1.48 18.04 -17.66
N PRO A 383 -2.80 18.12 -17.90
CA PRO A 383 -3.68 19.02 -17.18
C PRO A 383 -3.91 18.53 -15.74
N ASP A 384 -4.28 19.43 -14.83
CA ASP A 384 -4.71 19.03 -13.49
C ASP A 384 -6.07 18.32 -13.55
N LEU A 385 -6.24 17.28 -12.74
CA LEU A 385 -7.55 16.66 -12.52
C LEU A 385 -8.14 17.23 -11.24
N ASN A 386 -9.38 17.72 -11.31
CA ASN A 386 -10.11 18.15 -10.14
C ASN A 386 -11.21 17.14 -9.83
N LEU A 387 -11.32 16.71 -8.58
CA LEU A 387 -12.35 15.79 -8.11
C LEU A 387 -13.21 16.51 -7.06
N ASN A 388 -14.53 16.47 -7.26
CA ASN A 388 -15.49 17.08 -6.35
C ASN A 388 -15.88 16.04 -5.30
N ILE A 389 -15.65 16.37 -4.03
CA ILE A 389 -15.89 15.53 -2.86
C ILE A 389 -16.70 16.36 -1.86
N GLY A 390 -18.02 16.27 -1.92
CA GLY A 390 -18.92 17.17 -1.21
C GLY A 390 -18.69 18.62 -1.65
N THR A 391 -18.37 19.48 -0.68
CA THR A 391 -18.02 20.89 -0.96
C THR A 391 -16.56 21.11 -1.32
N TYR A 392 -15.72 20.08 -1.19
CA TYR A 392 -14.28 20.16 -1.44
C TYR A 392 -13.97 19.85 -2.89
N LYS A 393 -13.09 20.66 -3.49
CA LYS A 393 -12.55 20.43 -4.83
C LYS A 393 -11.09 20.02 -4.69
N ALA A 394 -10.85 18.71 -4.71
CA ALA A 394 -9.52 18.14 -4.61
C ALA A 394 -8.79 18.28 -5.95
N VAL A 395 -7.65 18.98 -5.95
CA VAL A 395 -6.81 19.13 -7.14
C VAL A 395 -5.70 18.09 -7.13
N VAL A 396 -5.62 17.26 -8.17
CA VAL A 396 -4.50 16.37 -8.45
C VAL A 396 -3.68 17.01 -9.57
N PRO A 397 -2.50 17.59 -9.27
CA PRO A 397 -1.64 18.18 -10.28
C PRO A 397 -1.31 17.19 -11.40
N GLY A 398 -1.33 17.65 -12.65
CA GLY A 398 -1.05 16.80 -13.81
C GLY A 398 0.32 16.10 -13.72
N GLU A 399 1.30 16.74 -13.09
CA GLU A 399 2.63 16.18 -12.84
C GLU A 399 2.65 14.95 -11.90
N LEU A 400 1.62 14.77 -11.07
CA LEU A 400 1.47 13.58 -10.23
C LEU A 400 0.80 12.44 -11.01
N ILE A 401 0.00 12.77 -12.02
CA ILE A 401 -0.61 11.78 -12.92
C ILE A 401 0.44 11.18 -13.87
N ASN A 402 1.59 11.83 -14.07
CA ASN A 402 2.74 11.20 -14.70
C ASN A 402 3.46 10.27 -13.71
N PHE A 403 3.07 8.99 -13.72
CA PHE A 403 3.51 8.02 -12.72
C PHE A 403 4.94 7.53 -12.95
N ALA A 404 5.21 6.87 -14.07
CA ALA A 404 6.49 6.24 -14.32
C ALA A 404 6.78 6.06 -15.82
N PRO A 405 8.07 5.97 -16.21
CA PRO A 405 8.45 5.48 -17.53
C PRO A 405 7.80 4.14 -17.87
N ALA A 406 7.25 4.04 -19.08
CA ALA A 406 6.62 2.82 -19.60
C ALA A 406 7.57 1.97 -20.46
N ASP A 407 8.56 2.61 -21.09
CA ASP A 407 9.49 1.99 -22.05
C ASP A 407 10.92 1.82 -21.52
N THR A 408 11.28 2.53 -20.44
CA THR A 408 12.63 2.49 -19.85
C THR A 408 12.60 2.55 -18.31
N ASP A 409 13.78 2.70 -17.69
CA ASP A 409 13.94 2.79 -16.23
C ASP A 409 14.23 4.19 -15.70
N SER A 410 14.27 5.21 -16.57
CA SER A 410 14.51 6.60 -16.19
C SER A 410 13.66 7.54 -17.02
N PHE A 411 13.15 8.61 -16.40
CA PHE A 411 12.49 9.68 -17.14
C PHE A 411 13.42 10.37 -18.15
N ASP A 412 14.75 10.33 -17.93
CA ASP A 412 15.73 10.95 -18.83
C ASP A 412 15.80 10.28 -20.21
N THR A 413 15.47 8.99 -20.28
CA THR A 413 15.58 8.18 -21.50
C THR A 413 14.22 7.67 -21.97
N ALA A 414 13.15 7.92 -21.23
CA ALA A 414 11.81 7.52 -21.57
C ALA A 414 11.21 8.40 -22.65
N THR A 415 10.59 7.77 -23.65
CA THR A 415 9.74 8.46 -24.62
C THR A 415 8.26 8.29 -24.29
N LEU A 416 7.93 7.21 -23.58
CA LEU A 416 6.56 6.85 -23.24
C LEU A 416 6.41 6.71 -21.72
N CYS A 417 5.39 7.37 -21.18
CA CYS A 417 5.10 7.42 -19.76
C CYS A 417 3.75 6.77 -19.47
N TYR A 418 3.64 6.10 -18.33
CA TYR A 418 2.43 5.44 -17.86
C TYR A 418 1.59 6.39 -17.02
N GLY A 419 0.29 6.40 -17.27
CA GLY A 419 -0.68 7.18 -16.53
C GLY A 419 -0.92 6.66 -15.12
N GLY A 420 -0.79 7.56 -14.14
CA GLY A 420 -1.18 7.35 -12.76
C GLY A 420 -2.70 7.29 -12.56
N LEU A 421 -3.47 7.82 -13.52
CA LEU A 421 -4.92 7.69 -13.61
C LEU A 421 -5.26 6.51 -14.54
N GLN A 422 -6.01 5.53 -14.07
CA GLN A 422 -6.45 4.40 -14.88
C GLN A 422 -7.94 4.10 -14.67
N SER A 423 -8.53 3.39 -15.63
CA SER A 423 -9.94 3.01 -15.56
C SER A 423 -10.14 1.93 -14.50
N GLY A 424 -11.01 2.22 -13.53
CA GLY A 424 -11.54 1.28 -12.54
C GLY A 424 -12.87 0.67 -12.99
N GLU A 425 -13.14 0.61 -14.29
CA GLU A 425 -14.37 -0.02 -14.79
C GLU A 425 -14.49 -1.48 -14.30
N GLY A 426 -15.69 -1.85 -13.85
CA GLY A 426 -15.96 -3.17 -13.27
C GLY A 426 -15.62 -3.30 -11.78
N PHE A 427 -15.04 -2.27 -11.17
CA PHE A 427 -14.77 -2.25 -9.73
C PHE A 427 -16.05 -1.88 -8.96
N PRO A 428 -16.25 -2.41 -7.75
CA PRO A 428 -17.38 -2.02 -6.91
C PRO A 428 -17.31 -0.56 -6.42
N PHE A 429 -16.11 0.05 -6.47
CA PHE A 429 -15.82 1.42 -6.09
C PHE A 429 -14.56 1.90 -6.83
N ALA A 430 -14.41 3.22 -6.93
CA ALA A 430 -13.16 3.86 -7.31
C ALA A 430 -12.10 3.71 -6.20
N ILE A 431 -10.82 3.80 -6.56
CA ILE A 431 -9.72 3.71 -5.60
C ILE A 431 -8.89 4.97 -5.71
N TYR A 432 -8.94 5.76 -4.64
CA TYR A 432 -8.19 6.99 -4.50
C TYR A 432 -6.87 6.62 -3.82
N GLY A 433 -5.95 6.09 -4.64
CA GLY A 433 -4.63 5.64 -4.22
C GLY A 433 -3.60 6.76 -4.11
N ASP A 434 -2.32 6.39 -4.06
CA ASP A 434 -1.20 7.30 -3.78
C ASP A 434 -1.11 8.48 -4.75
N ILE A 435 -1.46 8.31 -6.03
CA ILE A 435 -1.52 9.44 -6.99
C ILE A 435 -2.43 10.57 -6.47
N PHE A 436 -3.57 10.22 -5.89
CA PHE A 436 -4.46 11.19 -5.26
C PHE A 436 -3.96 11.57 -3.86
N LEU A 437 -3.63 10.60 -3.01
CA LEU A 437 -3.30 10.82 -1.61
C LEU A 437 -2.01 11.62 -1.42
N LYS A 438 -1.06 11.60 -2.36
CA LYS A 438 0.13 12.45 -2.28
C LYS A 438 -0.15 13.92 -2.64
N ALA A 439 -1.25 14.17 -3.35
CA ALA A 439 -1.73 15.52 -3.68
C ALA A 439 -2.51 16.18 -2.53
N GLN A 440 -3.01 15.38 -1.58
CA GLN A 440 -3.87 15.86 -0.49
C GLN A 440 -3.23 15.59 0.87
N PHE A 441 -3.48 16.46 1.85
CA PHE A 441 -3.36 16.07 3.24
C PHE A 441 -4.64 15.34 3.64
N THR A 442 -4.52 14.11 4.15
CA THR A 442 -5.68 13.24 4.41
C THR A 442 -5.79 12.90 5.90
N VAL A 443 -6.98 13.06 6.46
CA VAL A 443 -7.32 12.72 7.85
C VAL A 443 -8.26 11.53 7.88
N PHE A 444 -7.90 10.49 8.62
CA PHE A 444 -8.70 9.30 8.85
C PHE A 444 -9.22 9.32 10.28
N HIS A 445 -10.43 9.84 10.48
CA HIS A 445 -11.00 10.06 11.80
C HIS A 445 -11.85 8.85 12.23
N GLY A 446 -11.26 7.95 13.02
CA GLY A 446 -11.88 6.72 13.50
C GLY A 446 -13.02 6.94 14.49
N GLY A 447 -12.91 7.96 15.37
CA GLY A 447 -13.97 8.27 16.35
C GLY A 447 -15.29 8.74 15.71
N ASP A 448 -15.20 9.74 14.82
CA ASP A 448 -16.35 10.33 14.13
C ASP A 448 -16.74 9.61 12.82
N LEU A 449 -15.94 8.63 12.38
CA LEU A 449 -16.07 7.96 11.09
C LEU A 449 -16.12 8.94 9.91
N LYS A 450 -15.08 9.78 9.82
CA LYS A 450 -14.95 10.80 8.76
C LYS A 450 -13.61 10.72 8.05
N LEU A 451 -13.62 11.07 6.77
CA LEU A 451 -12.43 11.34 5.97
C LEU A 451 -12.30 12.84 5.75
N GLY A 452 -11.14 13.40 6.05
CA GLY A 452 -10.83 14.81 5.85
C GLY A 452 -9.80 15.00 4.75
N PHE A 453 -10.00 16.00 3.89
CA PHE A 453 -9.05 16.36 2.84
C PHE A 453 -8.72 17.85 2.91
N ALA A 454 -7.45 18.19 2.67
CA ALA A 454 -6.99 19.57 2.54
C ALA A 454 -5.88 19.70 1.47
N PRO A 455 -5.74 20.89 0.85
CA PRO A 455 -4.60 21.17 -0.02
C PRO A 455 -3.31 21.20 0.77
N LYS A 456 -2.20 20.84 0.12
CA LYS A 456 -0.87 20.86 0.73
C LYS A 456 -0.13 22.17 0.41
N PRO A 457 0.89 22.54 1.21
CA PRO A 457 1.83 23.58 0.81
C PRO A 457 2.54 23.16 -0.48
N GLU A 458 2.77 24.12 -1.38
CA GLU A 458 3.57 23.93 -2.60
C GLU A 458 5.02 23.53 -2.30
#